data_AF-A0A2E2K5C6-F1
#
_entry.id   AF-A0A2E2K5C6-F1
#
_cell.length_a   1.000
_cell.length_b   1.000
_cell.length_c   1.000
_cell.angle_alpha   90.00
_cell.angle_beta   90.00
_cell.angle_gamma   90.00
#
_symmetry.space_group_name_H-M   'P 1'
#
loop_
_entity.id
_entity.type
_entity.pdbx_description
1 polymer ?
#
loop_
_entity_poly.entity_id
_entity_poly.type
_entity_poly.pdbx_seq_one_letter_code
_entity_poly.pdbx_strand_id
1 'polypeptide(L)' 'MSVPLSLLVAEANRLLQPENFQDYCPNGLQVEGRQTVGKLVSGVTASLALIDAAIEREA' A
#
# COMPACT_ATOMS: atom_id res chain seq x y z
N MET A 1 4.05 15.30 6.11
CA MET A 1 4.36 14.56 7.34
C MET A 1 4.54 13.10 6.93
N SER A 2 5.64 12.45 7.32
CA SER A 2 5.93 11.06 6.95
C SER A 2 5.68 10.11 8.11
N VAL A 3 5.33 8.86 7.81
CA VAL A 3 5.09 7.80 8.79
C VAL A 3 5.87 6.53 8.43
N PRO A 4 6.16 5.64 9.40
CA PRO A 4 6.76 4.34 9.09
C PRO A 4 5.84 3.48 8.22
N LEU A 5 6.39 2.75 7.25
CA LEU A 5 5.65 1.80 6.41
C LEU A 5 4.94 0.74 7.27
N SER A 6 5.63 0.23 8.29
CA SER A 6 5.06 -0.77 9.22
C SER A 6 3.80 -0.26 9.95
N LEU A 7 3.75 1.04 10.27
CA LEU A 7 2.58 1.64 10.91
C LEU A 7 1.39 1.68 9.95
N LEU A 8 1.62 2.03 8.68
CA LEU A 8 0.55 2.04 7.65
C LEU A 8 -0.02 0.65 7.43
N VAL A 9 0.84 -0.37 7.33
CA VAL A 9 0.41 -1.76 7.16
C VAL A 9 -0.38 -2.24 8.38
N ALA A 10 0.11 -1.96 9.58
CA ALA A 10 -0.59 -2.32 10.82
C ALA A 10 -1.97 -1.66 10.90
N GLU A 11 -2.08 -0.38 10.55
CA GLU A 11 -3.35 0.34 10.59
C GLU A 11 -4.33 -0.13 9.51
N ALA A 12 -3.85 -0.42 8.29
CA ALA A 12 -4.67 -0.99 7.23
C ALA A 12 -5.23 -2.37 7.64
N ASN A 13 -4.41 -3.23 8.24
CA ASN A 13 -4.86 -4.52 8.76
C ASN A 13 -5.88 -4.35 9.90
N ARG A 14 -5.63 -3.42 10.84
CA ARG A 14 -6.57 -3.13 11.93
C ARG A 14 -7.93 -2.66 11.42
N LEU A 15 -7.94 -1.82 10.38
CA LEU A 15 -9.17 -1.24 9.82
C LEU A 15 -9.95 -2.22 8.96
N LEU A 16 -9.26 -3.02 8.13
CA LEU A 16 -9.87 -3.86 7.10
C LEU A 16 -10.04 -5.32 7.54
N GLN A 17 -9.27 -5.77 8.52
CA GLN A 17 -9.26 -7.14 9.05
C GLN A 17 -9.21 -8.20 7.95
N PRO A 18 -8.23 -8.13 7.03
CA PRO A 18 -8.17 -9.02 5.86
C PRO A 18 -8.08 -10.51 6.22
N GLU A 19 -7.60 -10.83 7.42
CA GLU A 19 -7.54 -12.20 7.96
C GLU A 19 -8.92 -12.88 8.09
N ASN A 20 -10.01 -12.10 8.10
CA ASN A 20 -11.38 -12.62 8.16
C ASN A 20 -11.91 -13.09 6.79
N PHE A 21 -11.15 -12.90 5.72
CA PHE A 21 -11.57 -13.20 4.34
C PHE A 21 -10.61 -14.17 3.67
N GLN A 22 -11.18 -15.17 2.97
CA GLN A 22 -10.42 -15.99 2.04
C GLN A 22 -10.26 -15.26 0.71
N ASP A 23 -9.03 -15.11 0.28
CA ASP A 23 -8.68 -14.38 -0.93
C ASP A 23 -7.84 -15.27 -1.85
N TYR A 24 -7.92 -15.00 -3.15
CA TYR A 24 -7.14 -15.69 -4.17
C TYR A 24 -5.69 -15.20 -4.20
N CYS A 25 -5.40 -14.05 -3.58
CA CYS A 25 -4.09 -13.42 -3.55
C CYS A 25 -3.73 -12.95 -2.13
N PRO A 26 -2.44 -12.75 -1.82
CA PRO A 26 -2.03 -12.23 -0.52
C PRO A 26 -2.54 -10.80 -0.30
N ASN A 27 -3.20 -10.60 0.84
CA ASN A 27 -3.60 -9.28 1.34
C ASN A 27 -2.46 -8.62 2.15
N GLY A 28 -2.40 -7.29 2.13
CA GLY A 28 -1.41 -6.49 2.86
C GLY A 28 -0.24 -6.01 2.00
N LEU A 29 0.95 -5.91 2.59
CA LEU A 29 2.16 -5.45 1.89
C LEU A 29 2.64 -6.54 0.91
N GLN A 30 2.56 -6.25 -0.38
CA GLN A 30 2.97 -7.20 -1.42
C GLN A 30 4.44 -7.02 -1.86
N VAL A 31 4.92 -5.77 -1.94
CA VAL A 31 6.29 -5.44 -2.32
C VAL A 31 6.85 -4.43 -1.33
N GLU A 32 8.01 -4.74 -0.74
CA GLU A 32 8.66 -3.85 0.21
C GLU A 32 9.24 -2.60 -0.48
N GLY A 33 9.08 -1.45 0.17
CA GLY A 33 9.56 -0.16 -0.29
C GLY A 33 10.44 0.54 0.76
N ARG A 34 10.39 1.87 0.78
CA ARG A 34 11.12 2.67 1.78
C ARG A 34 10.49 2.50 3.17
N GLN A 35 11.32 2.60 4.20
CA GLN A 35 10.88 2.49 5.60
C GLN A 35 9.94 3.63 6.03
N THR A 36 10.02 4.80 5.39
CA THR A 36 9.19 5.96 5.67
C THR A 36 8.42 6.38 4.43
N VAL A 37 7.12 6.65 4.61
CA VAL A 37 6.18 7.01 3.55
C VAL A 37 5.63 8.41 3.81
N GLY A 38 5.78 9.29 2.81
CA GLY A 38 5.32 10.69 2.89
C GLY A 38 4.10 11.01 2.02
N LYS A 39 3.81 10.16 1.03
CA LYS A 39 2.70 10.32 0.08
C LYS A 39 2.13 8.94 -0.24
N LEU A 40 0.82 8.87 -0.41
CA LEU A 40 0.11 7.66 -0.82
C LEU A 40 -0.60 7.92 -2.13
N VAL A 41 -0.50 6.97 -3.05
CA VAL A 41 -1.30 6.90 -4.28
C VAL A 41 -2.08 5.61 -4.23
N SER A 42 -3.37 5.68 -4.54
CA SER A 42 -4.25 4.53 -4.63
C SER A 42 -4.78 4.37 -6.04
N GLY A 43 -5.12 3.14 -6.41
CA GLY A 43 -5.75 2.80 -7.67
C GLY A 43 -6.38 1.41 -7.57
N VAL A 44 -7.24 1.07 -8.53
CA VAL A 44 -7.98 -0.20 -8.52
C VAL A 44 -7.07 -1.39 -8.84
N THR A 45 -6.07 -1.19 -9.71
CA THR A 45 -5.11 -2.22 -10.12
C THR A 45 -3.71 -1.63 -10.15
N ALA A 46 -2.74 -2.37 -9.62
CA ALA A 46 -1.30 -2.08 -9.71
C ALA A 46 -0.77 -2.26 -11.15
N SER A 47 -1.35 -1.52 -12.10
CA SER A 47 -0.96 -1.50 -13.50
C SER A 47 0.25 -0.60 -13.73
N LEU A 48 0.95 -0.79 -14.87
CA LEU A 48 2.07 0.07 -15.27
C LEU A 48 1.67 1.55 -15.27
N ALA A 49 0.49 1.87 -15.80
CA ALA A 49 -0.02 3.23 -15.81
C ALA A 49 -0.21 3.84 -14.41
N LEU A 50 -0.63 3.04 -13.41
CA LEU A 50 -0.72 3.51 -12.04
C LEU A 50 0.66 3.78 -11.43
N ILE A 51 1.63 2.90 -11.71
CA ILE A 51 3.01 3.02 -11.23
C ILE A 51 3.67 4.26 -11.83
N ASP A 52 3.53 4.48 -13.14
CA ASP A 52 4.05 5.66 -13.82
C ASP A 52 3.44 6.95 -13.26
N ALA A 53 2.13 6.98 -13.00
CA ALA A 53 1.46 8.11 -12.37
C ALA A 53 1.93 8.37 -10.93
N ALA A 54 2.24 7.31 -10.15
CA ALA A 54 2.80 7.45 -8.81
C ALA A 54 4.22 8.05 -8.87
N ILE A 55 5.03 7.61 -9.83
CA ILE A 55 6.38 8.15 -10.08
C ILE A 55 6.32 9.64 -10.44
N GLU A 56 5.44 10.02 -11.39
CA GLU A 56 5.26 11.43 -11.80
C GLU A 56 4.82 12.32 -10.62
N ARG A 57 4.03 11.75 -9.70
CA ARG A 57 3.58 12.44 -8.48
C ARG A 57 4.60 12.40 -7.37
N GLU A 58 5.77 11.81 -7.55
CA GLU A 58 6.79 11.60 -6.50
C GLU A 58 6.16 10.98 -5.24
N ALA A 59 5.44 9.87 -5.43
CA ALA A 59 4.83 9.07 -4.37
C ALA A 59 5.58 7.77 -4.14
#